data_AF-A0A968WSN3-F1
#
_entry.id   AF-A0A968WSN3-F1
#
_cell.length_a   1.000
_cell.length_b   1.000
_cell.length_c   1.000
_cell.angle_alpha   90.00
_cell.angle_beta   90.00
_cell.angle_gamma   90.00
#
_symmetry.space_group_name_H-M   'P 1'
#
loop_
_entity.id
_entity.type
_entity.pdbx_description
1 polymer ?
#
loop_
_entity_poly.entity_id
_entity_poly.type
_entity_poly.pdbx_seq_one_letter_code
_entity_poly.pdbx_strand_id
1 'polypeptide(L)'
;MSQACSSDRGFSLLELLVSTAIISIILILTVSMLNQSSDSYGQIRASVTSDREARFAITQLTADLSGACFHRDSLFEKSVTAWPKDRLGFLTLKPIHSQTEATCIGDGCAVSYYIKDLKIDGKVIRCLMRGFRESHDTFTALRSGDLNSLFEERENLDEPMAFGVISFEARPKNKR
;
A
#
# COMPACT_ATOMS: atom_id res chain seq x y z
N MET A 1 27.15 -78.94 2.41
CA MET A 1 25.88 -78.47 2.99
C MET A 1 26.22 -77.68 4.25
N SER A 2 26.10 -76.36 4.22
CA SER A 2 26.24 -75.50 5.40
C SER A 2 25.16 -74.43 5.28
N GLN A 3 24.02 -74.74 5.88
CA GLN A 3 22.85 -73.87 5.93
C GLN A 3 23.07 -72.87 7.05
N ALA A 4 23.40 -71.62 6.71
CA ALA A 4 23.43 -70.53 7.67
C ALA A 4 21.98 -70.18 8.01
N CYS A 5 21.55 -70.56 9.21
CA CYS A 5 20.27 -70.15 9.76
C CYS A 5 20.38 -68.68 10.20
N SER A 6 19.75 -67.79 9.43
CA SER A 6 19.57 -66.38 9.78
C SER A 6 18.64 -66.27 10.99
N SER A 7 19.17 -65.72 12.08
CA SER A 7 18.41 -65.43 13.30
C SER A 7 17.54 -64.18 13.06
N ASP A 8 16.25 -64.40 12.80
CA ASP A 8 15.24 -63.33 12.85
C ASP A 8 14.99 -62.96 14.32
N ARG A 9 15.76 -61.99 14.82
CA ARG A 9 15.47 -61.33 16.10
C ARG A 9 14.34 -60.33 15.87
N GLY A 10 13.13 -60.68 16.29
CA GLY A 10 12.00 -59.76 16.32
C GLY A 10 12.27 -58.57 17.24
N PHE A 11 11.75 -57.40 16.86
CA PHE A 11 11.87 -56.16 17.64
C PHE A 11 11.21 -56.31 19.01
N SER A 12 11.91 -55.85 20.05
CA SER A 12 11.35 -55.75 21.39
C SER A 12 10.22 -54.72 21.42
N LEU A 13 9.14 -54.99 22.15
CA LEU A 13 8.04 -54.06 22.41
C LEU A 13 8.55 -52.69 22.90
N LEU A 14 9.66 -52.69 23.65
CA LEU A 14 10.32 -51.49 24.13
C LEU A 14 10.99 -50.68 23.01
N GLU A 15 11.71 -51.34 22.09
CA GLU A 15 12.32 -50.67 20.94
C GLU A 15 11.25 -50.06 20.01
N LEU A 16 10.11 -50.74 19.87
CA LEU A 16 8.99 -50.26 19.07
C LEU A 16 8.33 -49.02 19.72
N LEU A 17 8.19 -49.01 21.05
CA LEU A 17 7.71 -47.85 21.81
C LEU A 17 8.69 -46.66 21.74
N VAL A 18 9.99 -46.91 21.86
CA VAL A 18 11.01 -45.86 21.75
C VAL A 18 11.05 -45.29 20.33
N SER A 19 10.96 -46.14 19.30
CA SER A 19 10.97 -45.70 17.90
C SER A 19 9.74 -44.84 17.56
N THR A 20 8.56 -45.25 18.02
CA THR A 20 7.32 -44.47 17.82
C THR A 20 7.33 -43.13 18.55
N ALA A 21 7.92 -43.07 19.76
CA ALA A 21 8.10 -41.83 20.49
C ALA A 21 9.07 -40.87 19.78
N ILE A 22 10.20 -41.38 19.26
CA ILE A 22 11.15 -40.55 18.51
C ILE A 22 10.50 -40.02 17.22
N ILE A 23 9.78 -40.88 16.49
CA ILE A 23 9.09 -40.48 15.26
C ILE A 23 8.03 -39.41 15.56
N SER A 24 7.26 -39.54 16.64
CA SER A 24 6.23 -38.54 16.99
C SER A 24 6.85 -37.18 17.33
N ILE A 25 7.97 -37.15 18.06
CA ILE A 25 8.70 -35.91 18.39
C ILE A 25 9.22 -35.25 17.11
N ILE A 26 9.82 -36.02 16.20
CA ILE A 26 10.32 -35.50 14.92
C ILE A 26 9.16 -34.94 14.07
N LEU A 27 8.00 -35.61 14.09
CA LEU A 27 6.83 -35.19 13.32
C LEU A 27 6.24 -33.87 13.87
N ILE A 28 6.20 -33.71 15.20
CA ILE A 28 5.78 -32.45 15.83
C ILE A 28 6.74 -31.30 15.49
N LEU A 29 8.05 -31.56 15.51
CA LEU A 29 9.07 -30.55 15.18
C LEU A 29 8.98 -30.10 13.73
N THR A 30 8.82 -31.03 12.79
CA THR A 30 8.70 -30.71 11.36
C THR A 30 7.43 -29.91 11.06
N VAL A 31 6.29 -30.26 11.65
CA VAL A 31 5.05 -29.48 11.54
C VAL A 31 5.22 -28.07 12.14
N SER A 32 5.90 -27.95 13.27
CA SER A 32 6.15 -26.66 13.92
C SER A 32 7.02 -25.73 13.05
N MET A 33 8.09 -26.27 12.44
CA MET A 33 8.96 -25.52 11.53
C MET A 33 8.25 -25.10 10.24
N LEU A 34 7.37 -25.96 9.69
CA LEU A 34 6.57 -25.63 8.52
C LEU A 34 5.60 -24.47 8.80
N ASN A 35 4.95 -24.48 9.97
CA ASN A 35 4.06 -23.40 10.37
C ASN A 35 4.81 -22.07 10.55
N GLN A 36 5.95 -22.07 11.25
CA GLN A 36 6.78 -20.88 11.42
C GLN A 36 7.32 -20.34 10.09
N SER A 37 7.68 -21.23 9.17
CA SER A 37 8.13 -20.83 7.82
C SER A 37 6.98 -20.17 7.05
N SER A 38 5.78 -20.73 7.10
CA SER A 38 4.58 -20.15 6.47
C SER A 38 4.28 -18.74 6.97
N ASP A 39 4.34 -18.53 8.29
CA ASP A 39 4.11 -17.22 8.90
C ASP A 39 5.16 -16.19 8.47
N SER A 40 6.43 -16.62 8.41
CA SER A 40 7.54 -15.78 7.94
C SER A 40 7.40 -15.42 6.45
N TYR A 41 6.98 -16.37 5.60
CA TYR A 41 6.68 -16.10 4.19
C TYR A 41 5.51 -15.12 4.01
N GLY A 42 4.49 -15.21 4.87
CA GLY A 42 3.37 -14.26 4.90
C GLY A 42 3.85 -12.83 5.21
N GLN A 43 4.71 -12.67 6.22
CA GLN A 43 5.28 -11.39 6.59
C GLN A 43 6.16 -10.79 5.48
N ILE A 44 6.99 -11.61 4.82
CA ILE A 44 7.82 -11.16 3.69
C ILE A 44 6.92 -10.71 2.53
N ARG A 45 5.87 -11.48 2.17
CA ARG A 45 4.93 -11.06 1.11
C ARG A 45 4.24 -9.75 1.44
N ALA A 46 3.77 -9.57 2.67
CA ALA A 46 3.14 -8.33 3.13
C ALA A 46 4.11 -7.12 3.07
N SER A 47 5.38 -7.34 3.40
CA SER A 47 6.40 -6.29 3.28
C SER A 47 6.67 -5.91 1.82
N VAL A 48 6.75 -6.90 0.91
CA VAL A 48 6.98 -6.66 -0.51
C VAL A 48 5.80 -5.94 -1.18
N THR A 49 4.57 -6.26 -0.80
CA THR A 49 3.39 -5.54 -1.29
C THR A 49 3.38 -4.11 -0.78
N SER A 50 3.65 -3.89 0.51
CA SER A 50 3.76 -2.55 1.10
C SER A 50 4.85 -1.72 0.41
N ASP A 51 6.00 -2.30 0.11
CA ASP A 51 7.10 -1.62 -0.59
C ASP A 51 6.72 -1.23 -2.02
N ARG A 52 6.00 -2.10 -2.72
CA ARG A 52 5.50 -1.82 -4.07
C ARG A 52 4.47 -0.68 -4.07
N GLU A 53 3.54 -0.70 -3.13
CA GLU A 53 2.55 0.36 -2.95
C GLU A 53 3.23 1.70 -2.60
N ALA A 54 4.20 1.69 -1.70
CA ALA A 54 4.96 2.89 -1.35
C ALA A 54 5.72 3.46 -2.56
N ARG A 55 6.39 2.61 -3.35
CA ARG A 55 7.10 3.04 -4.57
C ARG A 55 6.14 3.60 -5.62
N PHE A 56 4.98 2.97 -5.79
CA PHE A 56 3.94 3.46 -6.69
C PHE A 56 3.45 4.83 -6.24
N ALA A 57 3.10 4.99 -4.96
CA ALA A 57 2.64 6.25 -4.40
C ALA A 57 3.66 7.38 -4.56
N ILE A 58 4.94 7.11 -4.28
CA ILE A 58 6.02 8.09 -4.47
C ILE A 58 6.18 8.46 -5.95
N THR A 59 6.15 7.49 -6.85
CA THR A 59 6.31 7.72 -8.29
C THR A 59 5.17 8.58 -8.83
N GLN A 60 3.94 8.24 -8.46
CA GLN A 60 2.75 8.96 -8.88
C GLN A 60 2.72 10.39 -8.31
N LEU A 61 3.01 10.55 -7.01
CA LEU A 61 3.10 11.87 -6.37
C LEU A 61 4.21 12.72 -6.99
N THR A 62 5.35 12.11 -7.33
CA THR A 62 6.45 12.81 -8.03
C THR A 62 6.02 13.26 -9.41
N ALA A 63 5.30 12.41 -10.17
CA ALA A 63 4.76 12.78 -11.47
C ALA A 63 3.77 13.95 -11.37
N ASP A 64 2.83 13.88 -10.43
CA ASP A 64 1.82 14.92 -10.22
C ASP A 64 2.49 16.24 -9.77
N LEU A 65 3.45 16.18 -8.85
CA LEU A 65 4.23 17.35 -8.41
C LEU A 65 5.13 17.92 -9.52
N SER A 66 5.65 17.10 -10.43
CA SER A 66 6.48 17.57 -11.55
C SER A 66 5.68 18.45 -12.52
N GLY A 67 4.38 18.18 -12.67
CA GLY A 67 3.45 18.98 -13.46
C GLY A 67 2.75 20.09 -12.66
N ALA A 68 3.03 20.21 -11.37
CA ALA A 68 2.28 21.10 -10.50
C ALA A 68 2.45 22.57 -10.90
N CYS A 69 1.32 23.23 -11.07
CA CYS A 69 1.23 24.66 -11.29
C CYS A 69 0.97 25.35 -9.95
N PHE A 70 1.86 26.26 -9.57
CA PHE A 70 1.66 27.05 -8.37
C PHE A 70 0.46 27.98 -8.57
N HIS A 71 -0.60 27.75 -7.79
CA HIS A 71 -1.79 28.59 -7.77
C HIS A 71 -2.11 29.03 -6.35
N ARG A 72 -2.67 30.24 -6.20
CA ARG A 72 -2.96 30.85 -4.90
C ARG A 72 -3.91 29.98 -4.08
N ASP A 73 -4.82 29.30 -4.75
CA ASP A 73 -5.86 28.47 -4.13
C ASP A 73 -5.45 27.00 -4.05
N SER A 74 -4.14 26.73 -3.97
CA SER A 74 -3.64 25.41 -3.60
C SER A 74 -3.95 25.11 -2.13
N LEU A 75 -4.42 23.89 -1.87
CA LEU A 75 -4.80 23.44 -0.52
C LEU A 75 -3.57 22.90 0.21
N PHE A 76 -3.21 23.56 1.31
CA PHE A 76 -2.21 23.05 2.27
C PHE A 76 -2.81 23.09 3.67
N GLU A 77 -3.49 22.01 4.05
CA GLU A 77 -4.05 21.88 5.40
C GLU A 77 -3.10 21.07 6.27
N LYS A 78 -2.58 21.68 7.32
CA LYS A 78 -1.72 21.01 8.30
C LYS A 78 -2.54 20.47 9.45
N SER A 79 -2.27 19.23 9.83
CA SER A 79 -2.86 18.64 11.03
C SER A 79 -1.95 18.87 12.24
N VAL A 80 -2.52 19.34 13.36
CA VAL A 80 -1.79 19.58 14.63
C VAL A 80 -1.82 18.34 15.54
N THR A 81 -1.81 17.15 14.95
CA THR A 81 -1.90 15.86 15.65
C THR A 81 -0.53 15.22 15.83
N ALA A 82 -0.37 14.37 16.85
CA ALA A 82 0.88 13.61 17.07
C ALA A 82 1.32 12.79 15.86
N TRP A 83 0.35 12.34 15.04
CA TRP A 83 0.56 11.77 13.72
C TRP A 83 -0.04 12.72 12.68
N PRO A 84 0.77 13.42 11.86
CA PRO A 84 0.24 14.40 10.92
C PRO A 84 -0.61 13.70 9.84
N LYS A 85 -1.78 14.28 9.60
CA LYS A 85 -2.75 13.90 8.56
C LYS A 85 -2.97 15.12 7.66
N ASP A 86 -1.89 15.63 7.09
CA ASP A 86 -1.99 16.81 6.24
C ASP A 86 -2.84 16.53 5.00
N ARG A 87 -3.43 17.57 4.42
CA ARG A 87 -4.11 17.50 3.12
C ARG A 87 -3.38 18.41 2.16
N LEU A 88 -3.11 17.89 0.97
CA LEU A 88 -2.36 18.56 -0.08
C LEU A 88 -3.22 18.57 -1.34
N GLY A 89 -3.56 19.74 -1.85
CA GLY A 89 -4.30 19.91 -3.10
C GLY A 89 -3.61 20.93 -4.00
N PHE A 90 -3.42 20.60 -5.26
CA PHE A 90 -2.80 21.51 -6.23
C PHE A 90 -3.29 21.25 -7.64
N LEU A 91 -3.10 22.24 -8.51
CA LEU A 91 -3.34 22.11 -9.94
C LEU A 91 -2.10 21.50 -10.60
N THR A 92 -2.28 20.60 -11.55
CA THR A 92 -1.20 19.95 -12.30
C THR A 92 -1.52 19.92 -13.78
N LEU A 93 -0.49 20.03 -14.62
CA LEU A 93 -0.60 19.83 -16.05
C LEU A 93 -0.27 18.38 -16.38
N LYS A 94 -1.16 17.70 -17.12
CA LYS A 94 -0.88 16.35 -17.58
C LYS A 94 0.32 16.34 -18.55
N PRO A 95 1.24 15.36 -18.42
CA PRO A 95 2.33 15.20 -19.36
C PRO A 95 1.81 14.92 -20.77
N ILE A 96 2.49 15.48 -21.78
CA ILE A 96 2.09 15.51 -23.20
C ILE A 96 1.74 14.12 -23.74
N HIS A 97 2.38 13.06 -23.25
CA HIS A 97 2.15 11.68 -23.69
C HIS A 97 0.83 11.06 -23.19
N SER A 98 0.15 11.70 -22.24
CA SER A 98 -1.17 11.29 -21.72
C SER A 98 -2.32 12.12 -22.27
N GLN A 99 -2.02 13.03 -23.20
CA GLN A 99 -2.99 13.90 -23.87
C GLN A 99 -3.50 13.17 -25.11
N THR A 100 -4.64 12.50 -25.01
CA THR A 100 -5.29 11.84 -26.14
C THR A 100 -6.05 12.88 -26.96
N GLU A 101 -5.66 13.02 -28.24
CA GLU A 101 -6.32 13.79 -29.30
C GLU A 101 -6.42 15.33 -29.14
N ALA A 102 -6.63 15.99 -30.28
CA ALA A 102 -6.33 17.39 -30.62
C ALA A 102 -7.01 18.50 -29.79
N THR A 103 -7.65 18.17 -28.68
CA THR A 103 -8.28 19.11 -27.73
C THR A 103 -7.55 19.21 -26.39
N CYS A 104 -6.53 18.37 -26.14
CA CYS A 104 -5.97 18.15 -24.79
C CYS A 104 -4.58 18.78 -24.55
N ILE A 105 -4.16 19.77 -25.36
CA ILE A 105 -2.87 20.46 -25.16
C ILE A 105 -2.99 21.43 -24.00
N GLY A 106 -2.48 21.05 -22.83
CA GLY A 106 -2.49 21.89 -21.63
C GLY A 106 -3.64 21.65 -20.67
N ASP A 107 -4.20 20.43 -20.65
CA ASP A 107 -5.24 20.02 -19.70
C ASP A 107 -4.76 20.17 -18.25
N GLY A 108 -5.19 21.27 -17.63
CA GLY A 108 -5.03 21.54 -16.21
C GLY A 108 -5.99 20.67 -15.42
N CYS A 109 -5.46 19.79 -14.59
CA CYS A 109 -6.20 18.93 -13.68
C CYS A 109 -5.99 19.38 -12.24
N ALA A 110 -6.86 18.95 -11.33
CA ALA A 110 -6.63 19.13 -9.90
C ALA A 110 -6.36 17.77 -9.24
N VAL A 111 -5.39 17.75 -8.34
CA VAL A 111 -5.03 16.57 -7.56
C VAL A 111 -5.12 16.92 -6.09
N SER A 112 -5.70 16.02 -5.30
CA SER A 112 -5.71 16.09 -3.84
C SER A 112 -5.12 14.82 -3.23
N TYR A 113 -4.41 14.96 -2.12
CA TYR A 113 -3.89 13.87 -1.32
C TYR A 113 -4.31 14.07 0.12
N TYR A 114 -4.78 13.01 0.74
CA TYR A 114 -5.23 13.03 2.12
C TYR A 114 -5.19 11.61 2.71
N ILE A 115 -5.21 11.54 4.04
CA ILE A 115 -5.27 10.26 4.76
C ILE A 115 -6.72 9.95 5.12
N LYS A 116 -7.17 8.74 4.79
CA LYS A 116 -8.47 8.21 5.22
C LYS A 116 -8.29 6.90 5.98
N ASP A 117 -9.13 6.69 7.00
CA ASP A 117 -9.19 5.43 7.73
C ASP A 117 -10.32 4.59 7.10
N LEU A 118 -9.99 3.52 6.37
CA LEU A 118 -10.93 2.62 5.71
C LEU A 118 -11.24 1.40 6.60
N LYS A 119 -12.49 0.94 6.58
CA LYS A 119 -12.90 -0.30 7.26
C LYS A 119 -12.91 -1.45 6.25
N ILE A 120 -11.99 -2.39 6.40
CA ILE A 120 -11.88 -3.59 5.57
C ILE A 120 -11.89 -4.80 6.50
N ASP A 121 -12.82 -5.73 6.29
CA ASP A 121 -12.95 -6.98 7.07
C ASP A 121 -12.95 -6.78 8.60
N GLY A 122 -13.63 -5.73 9.07
CA GLY A 122 -13.72 -5.38 10.50
C GLY A 122 -12.47 -4.74 11.08
N LYS A 123 -11.41 -4.55 10.30
CA LYS A 123 -10.19 -3.83 10.68
C LYS A 123 -10.21 -2.42 10.11
N VAL A 124 -9.69 -1.47 10.88
CA VAL A 124 -9.44 -0.10 10.40
C VAL A 124 -8.04 -0.05 9.82
N ILE A 125 -7.93 0.25 8.54
CA ILE A 125 -6.68 0.40 7.81
C ILE A 125 -6.59 1.85 7.33
N ARG A 126 -5.51 2.52 7.73
CA ARG A 126 -5.21 3.86 7.26
C ARG A 126 -4.61 3.80 5.86
N CYS A 127 -5.11 4.62 4.93
CA CYS A 127 -4.62 4.69 3.57
C CYS A 127 -4.33 6.13 3.14
N LEU A 128 -3.38 6.26 2.22
CA LEU A 128 -3.20 7.47 1.43
C LEU A 128 -4.19 7.43 0.26
N MET A 129 -5.06 8.41 0.20
CA MET A 129 -6.03 8.60 -0.87
C MET A 129 -5.51 9.66 -1.86
N ARG A 130 -5.88 9.50 -3.12
CA ARG A 130 -5.68 10.49 -4.17
C ARG A 130 -7.01 10.85 -4.81
N GLY A 131 -7.39 12.12 -4.71
CA GLY A 131 -8.47 12.67 -5.52
C GLY A 131 -7.90 13.21 -6.82
N PHE A 132 -8.50 12.83 -7.93
CA PHE A 132 -8.16 13.36 -9.25
C PHE A 132 -9.40 14.02 -9.85
N ARG A 133 -9.23 15.23 -10.38
CA ARG A 133 -10.26 15.96 -11.12
C ARG A 133 -9.74 16.26 -12.51
N GLU A 134 -10.54 15.91 -13.51
CA GLU A 134 -10.18 16.11 -14.90
C GLU A 134 -10.21 17.58 -15.29
N SER A 135 -9.75 17.86 -16.51
CA SER A 135 -9.71 19.21 -17.08
C SER A 135 -11.08 19.87 -17.09
N HIS A 136 -12.14 19.15 -17.47
CA HIS A 136 -13.50 19.69 -17.49
C HIS A 136 -13.95 20.26 -16.13
N ASP A 137 -13.83 19.47 -15.06
CA ASP A 137 -14.21 19.89 -13.71
C ASP A 137 -13.32 21.02 -13.21
N THR A 138 -12.02 20.92 -13.49
CA THR A 138 -11.02 21.90 -13.06
C THR A 138 -11.28 23.26 -13.72
N PHE A 139 -11.52 23.30 -15.03
CA PHE A 139 -11.84 24.53 -15.76
C PHE A 139 -13.20 25.11 -15.34
N THR A 140 -14.18 24.26 -15.05
CA THR A 140 -15.48 24.70 -14.55
C THR A 140 -15.35 25.41 -13.21
N ALA A 141 -14.59 24.82 -12.27
CA ALA A 141 -14.28 25.41 -10.98
C ALA A 141 -13.42 26.68 -11.08
N LEU A 142 -12.44 26.71 -11.98
CA LEU A 142 -11.64 27.91 -12.27
C LEU A 142 -12.51 29.05 -12.80
N ARG A 143 -13.51 28.75 -13.63
CA ARG A 143 -14.43 29.75 -14.19
C ARG A 143 -15.45 30.25 -13.17
N SER A 144 -15.93 29.38 -12.28
CA SER A 144 -16.86 29.75 -11.21
C SER A 144 -16.16 30.44 -10.03
N GLY A 145 -14.85 30.27 -9.89
CA GLY A 145 -14.05 30.78 -8.78
C GLY A 145 -14.12 29.91 -7.52
N ASP A 146 -14.74 28.74 -7.59
CA ASP A 146 -14.87 27.80 -6.45
C ASP A 146 -13.93 26.60 -6.59
N LEU A 147 -12.67 26.82 -6.25
CA LEU A 147 -11.60 25.81 -6.34
C LEU A 147 -11.60 24.85 -5.15
N ASN A 148 -12.23 25.20 -4.03
CA ASN A 148 -12.26 24.35 -2.83
C ASN A 148 -12.99 23.03 -3.11
N SER A 149 -14.07 23.09 -3.90
CA SER A 149 -14.85 21.93 -4.34
C SER A 149 -14.05 20.87 -5.10
N LEU A 150 -12.89 21.24 -5.66
CA LEU A 150 -11.98 20.30 -6.35
C LEU A 150 -11.22 19.41 -5.37
N PHE A 151 -10.91 19.92 -4.18
CA PHE A 151 -10.07 19.26 -3.18
C PHE A 151 -10.86 18.58 -2.06
N GLU A 152 -12.19 18.65 -2.11
CA GLU A 152 -13.06 17.88 -1.22
C GLU A 152 -12.99 16.38 -1.53
N GLU A 153 -13.09 15.57 -0.47
CA GLU A 153 -13.08 14.11 -0.56
C GLU A 153 -14.34 13.62 -1.29
N ARG A 154 -14.17 12.71 -2.25
CA ARG A 154 -15.28 12.09 -3.01
C ARG A 154 -15.16 10.58 -2.99
N GLU A 155 -16.05 9.92 -2.26
CA GLU A 155 -15.96 8.48 -2.00
C GLU A 155 -15.99 7.59 -3.26
N ASN A 156 -16.63 8.06 -4.34
CA ASN A 156 -16.79 7.29 -5.58
C ASN A 156 -15.77 7.66 -6.67
N LEU A 157 -14.87 8.61 -6.41
CA LEU A 157 -13.90 9.12 -7.39
C LEU A 157 -12.46 9.07 -6.88
N ASP A 158 -12.26 9.21 -5.58
CA ASP A 158 -10.92 9.24 -5.00
C ASP A 158 -10.41 7.81 -4.78
N GLU A 159 -9.16 7.57 -5.20
CA GLU A 159 -8.57 6.24 -5.26
C GLU A 159 -7.61 5.98 -4.08
N PRO A 160 -7.61 4.78 -3.48
CA PRO A 160 -6.60 4.39 -2.51
C PRO A 160 -5.27 4.11 -3.23
N MET A 161 -4.20 4.78 -2.81
CA MET A 161 -2.87 4.61 -3.42
C MET A 161 -1.97 3.64 -2.66
N ALA A 162 -2.01 3.71 -1.33
CA ALA A 162 -1.17 2.92 -0.46
C ALA A 162 -1.87 2.67 0.88
N PHE A 163 -1.81 1.42 1.36
CA PHE A 163 -2.37 1.02 2.64
C PHE A 163 -1.30 1.05 3.75
N GLY A 164 -1.74 1.16 5.00
CA GLY A 164 -0.85 1.18 6.17
C GLY A 164 -0.05 2.47 6.36
N VAL A 165 -0.43 3.56 5.68
CA VAL A 165 0.27 4.85 5.79
C VAL A 165 -0.06 5.50 7.13
N ILE A 166 0.92 5.65 8.01
CA ILE A 166 0.69 6.12 9.38
C ILE A 166 0.45 7.65 9.42
N SER A 167 1.25 8.40 8.67
CA SER A 167 1.22 9.86 8.63
C SER A 167 1.67 10.41 7.28
N PHE A 168 1.14 11.57 6.93
CA PHE A 168 1.48 12.31 5.72
C PHE A 168 1.68 13.77 6.09
N GLU A 169 2.80 14.35 5.63
CA GLU A 169 3.17 15.72 5.94
C GLU A 169 3.55 16.47 4.67
N ALA A 170 2.95 17.64 4.46
CA ALA A 170 3.21 18.49 3.31
C ALA A 170 3.90 19.78 3.76
N ARG A 171 5.21 19.87 3.49
CA ARG A 171 6.01 21.06 3.82
C ARG A 171 6.35 21.88 2.58
N PRO A 172 5.79 23.09 2.41
CA PRO A 172 6.26 23.98 1.36
C PRO A 172 7.73 24.34 1.63
N LYS A 173 8.54 24.37 0.57
CA LYS A 173 9.93 24.81 0.67
C LYS A 173 9.93 26.32 0.94
N ASN A 174 10.22 26.72 2.17
CA ASN A 174 10.49 28.13 2.48
C ASN A 174 11.71 28.59 1.66
N LYS A 175 11.51 29.53 0.73
CA LYS A 175 12.62 30.28 0.14
C LYS A 175 13.18 31.17 1.25
N ARG A 176 14.31 30.77 1.82
CA ARG A 176 15.23 31.71 2.49
C ARG A 176 16.08 32.37 1.42
#